data_AF-A0A1I4HW35-F1
#
_entry.id   AF-A0A1I4HW35-F1
#
_cell.length_a   1.000
_cell.length_b   1.000
_cell.length_c   1.000
_cell.angle_alpha   90.00
_cell.angle_beta   90.00
_cell.angle_gamma   90.00
#
_symmetry.space_group_name_H-M   'P 1'
#
loop_
_entity.id
_entity.type
_entity.pdbx_description
1 polymer ?
#
loop_
_entity_poly.entity_id
_entity_poly.type
_entity_poly.pdbx_seq_one_letter_code
_entity_poly.pdbx_strand_id
1 'polypeptide(L)' 'MKTVAKSFVVLALMGMTLSACGNSTTKNNVTTTTVGAELEALDKAYSDGLLNEKEYKQQREKILKRK' A
#
# COMPACT_ATOMS: atom_id res chain seq x y z
N MET A 1 -49.42 -15.29 -17.39
CA MET A 1 -48.32 -15.01 -16.44
C MET A 1 -47.24 -16.09 -16.46
N LYS A 2 -46.74 -16.55 -17.62
CA LYS A 2 -45.71 -17.62 -17.69
C LYS A 2 -44.42 -17.22 -18.40
N THR A 3 -44.44 -16.12 -19.17
CA THR A 3 -43.30 -15.66 -19.99
C THR A 3 -42.37 -14.72 -19.23
N VAL A 4 -42.90 -13.92 -18.28
CA VAL A 4 -42.13 -12.98 -17.46
C VAL A 4 -41.17 -13.69 -16.49
N ALA A 5 -41.56 -14.87 -16.00
CA ALA A 5 -40.73 -15.68 -15.09
C ALA A 5 -39.51 -16.28 -15.81
N LYS A 6 -39.62 -16.62 -17.10
CA LYS A 6 -38.51 -17.17 -17.88
C LYS A 6 -37.43 -16.12 -18.22
N SER A 7 -37.84 -14.86 -18.40
CA SER A 7 -36.90 -13.78 -18.76
C SER A 7 -36.07 -13.30 -17.57
N PHE A 8 -36.57 -13.45 -16.34
CA PHE A 8 -35.86 -13.03 -15.12
C PHE A 8 -34.70 -13.96 -14.74
N VAL A 9 -34.77 -15.24 -15.14
CA VAL A 9 -33.74 -16.25 -14.82
C VAL A 9 -32.47 -16.05 -15.64
N VAL A 10 -32.59 -15.58 -16.88
CA VAL A 10 -31.43 -15.36 -17.79
C VAL A 10 -30.58 -14.16 -17.33
N LEU A 11 -31.21 -13.11 -16.80
CA LEU A 11 -30.50 -11.92 -16.30
C LEU A 11 -29.72 -12.19 -15.00
N ALA A 12 -30.18 -13.15 -14.19
CA ALA A 12 -29.51 -13.52 -12.94
C ALA A 12 -28.19 -14.30 -13.15
N LEU A 13 -28.06 -15.03 -14.26
CA LEU A 13 -26.86 -15.83 -14.57
C LEU A 13 -25.69 -15.00 -15.12
N MET A 14 -25.97 -13.83 -15.73
CA MET A 14 -24.93 -12.93 -16.25
C MET A 14 -24.26 -12.06 -15.16
N GLY A 15 -24.83 -11.98 -13.96
CA GLY A 15 -24.28 -11.18 -12.86
C GLY A 15 -23.14 -11.84 -12.08
N MET A 16 -22.89 -13.15 -12.27
CA MET A 16 -21.92 -13.90 -11.45
C MET A 16 -20.50 -13.94 -12.02
N THR A 17 -20.24 -13.38 -13.21
CA THR A 17 -18.91 -13.42 -13.85
C THR A 17 -17.97 -12.29 -13.43
N LEU A 18 -18.46 -11.30 -12.65
CA LEU A 18 -17.66 -10.14 -12.22
C LEU A 18 -17.00 -10.29 -10.84
N SER A 19 -17.27 -11.38 -10.11
CA SER A 19 -16.71 -11.61 -8.77
C SER A 19 -15.25 -12.11 -8.78
N ALA A 20 -14.63 -12.24 -9.96
CA ALA A 20 -13.27 -12.71 -10.13
C ALA A 20 -12.25 -11.59 -10.42
N CYS A 21 -12.53 -10.34 -10.03
CA CYS A 21 -11.46 -9.35 -9.81
C CYS A 21 -10.74 -9.72 -8.50
N GLY A 22 -9.98 -10.80 -8.58
CA GLY A 22 -9.22 -11.39 -7.49
C GLY A 22 -8.15 -10.43 -7.01
N ASN A 23 -8.40 -9.83 -5.86
CA ASN A 23 -7.53 -9.87 -4.68
C ASN A 23 -6.04 -10.09 -4.96
N SER A 24 -5.45 -9.18 -5.72
CA SER A 24 -4.01 -9.05 -5.83
C SER A 24 -3.62 -7.99 -4.81
N THR A 25 -3.33 -8.39 -3.57
CA THR A 25 -2.60 -7.52 -2.63
C THR A 25 -1.16 -7.46 -3.13
N THR A 26 -0.95 -6.79 -4.26
CA THR A 26 0.35 -6.31 -4.67
C THR A 26 0.72 -5.26 -3.64
N LYS A 27 1.56 -5.62 -2.67
CA LYS A 27 2.24 -4.65 -1.82
C LYS A 27 3.20 -3.88 -2.71
N ASN A 28 2.67 -2.90 -3.43
CA ASN A 28 3.44 -1.99 -4.24
C ASN A 28 4.19 -1.08 -3.27
N ASN A 29 5.36 -1.52 -2.80
CA ASN A 29 6.24 -0.72 -1.97
C ASN A 29 6.96 0.28 -2.89
N VAL A 30 6.19 1.23 -3.41
CA VAL A 30 6.74 2.36 -4.17
C VAL A 30 7.32 3.31 -3.15
N THR A 31 8.60 3.13 -2.84
CA THR A 31 9.35 4.14 -2.09
C THR A 31 9.58 5.31 -3.04
N THR A 32 8.78 6.37 -2.90
CA THR A 32 8.89 7.61 -3.70
C THR A 32 10.01 8.53 -3.24
N THR A 33 10.65 8.17 -2.11
CA THR A 33 11.74 8.92 -1.49
C THR A 33 13.07 8.25 -1.77
N THR A 34 14.12 9.03 -2.00
CA THR A 34 15.47 8.48 -2.07
C THR A 34 15.99 8.28 -0.65
N VAL A 35 16.91 7.32 -0.48
CA VAL A 35 17.63 7.10 0.78
C VAL A 35 18.27 8.42 1.29
N GLY A 36 18.75 9.27 0.39
CA GLY A 36 19.30 10.59 0.74
C GLY A 36 18.28 11.52 1.39
N ALA A 37 17.07 11.60 0.84
CA ALA A 37 15.99 12.44 1.39
C ALA A 37 15.53 11.95 2.78
N GLU A 38 15.47 10.64 2.99
CA GLU A 38 15.14 10.06 4.30
C GLU A 38 16.23 10.37 5.35
N LEU A 39 17.50 10.34 4.97
CA LEU A 39 18.61 10.68 5.86
C LEU A 39 18.63 12.16 6.23
N GLU A 40 18.36 13.06 5.29
CA GLU A 40 18.29 14.50 5.55
C GLU A 40 17.14 14.84 6.52
N ALA A 41 15.97 14.23 6.31
CA ALA A 41 14.84 14.40 7.23
C ALA A 41 15.16 13.88 8.64
N LEU A 42 15.89 12.77 8.73
CA LEU A 42 16.34 12.21 10.00
C LEU A 42 17.34 13.11 10.72
N ASP A 43 18.33 13.67 10.01
CA ASP A 43 19.31 14.63 10.55
C ASP A 43 18.62 15.89 11.09
N LYS A 44 17.62 16.37 10.35
CA LYS A 44 16.83 17.52 10.79
C LYS A 44 16.04 17.22 12.06
N ALA A 45 15.37 16.07 12.13
CA ALA A 45 14.63 15.68 13.32
C ALA A 45 15.53 15.52 14.57
N TYR A 46 16.75 15.01 14.39
CA TYR A 46 17.73 14.97 15.48
C TYR A 46 18.21 16.36 15.90
N SER A 47 18.48 17.24 14.93
CA SER A 47 18.92 18.62 15.17
C SER A 47 17.84 19.46 15.87
N ASP A 48 16.57 19.20 15.55
CA ASP A 48 15.40 19.81 16.18
C ASP A 48 15.11 19.22 17.58
N GLY A 49 15.90 18.24 18.03
CA GLY A 49 15.75 17.58 19.34
C GLY A 49 14.54 16.66 19.44
N LEU A 50 13.93 16.29 18.32
CA LEU A 50 12.77 15.39 18.25
C LEU A 50 13.15 13.92 18.48
N LEU A 51 14.44 13.60 18.39
CA LEU A 51 15.00 12.25 18.52
C LEU A 51 16.24 12.30 19.40
N ASN A 52 16.46 11.25 20.21
CA ASN A 52 17.74 11.10 20.90
C ASN A 52 18.80 10.43 20.00
N GLU A 53 20.07 10.48 20.42
CA GLU A 53 21.20 9.95 19.63
C GLU A 53 21.05 8.46 19.28
N LYS A 54 20.51 7.64 20.19
CA LYS A 54 20.28 6.21 19.96
C LYS A 54 19.22 6.00 18.89
N GLU A 55 18.10 6.73 18.96
CA GLU A 55 17.02 6.64 17.98
C GLU A 55 17.49 7.10 16.60
N TYR A 56 18.24 8.20 16.56
CA TYR A 56 18.87 8.69 15.34
C TYR A 56 19.76 7.61 14.70
N LYS A 57 20.69 6.99 15.45
CA LYS A 57 21.59 5.96 14.90
C LYS A 57 20.83 4.73 14.42
N GLN A 58 19.83 4.27 15.19
CA GLN A 58 19.01 3.13 14.81
C GLN A 58 18.22 3.38 13.51
N GLN A 59 17.62 4.56 13.36
CA GLN A 59 16.91 4.93 12.15
C GLN A 59 17.87 5.04 10.96
N ARG A 60 19.04 5.67 11.16
CA ARG A 60 20.08 5.84 10.14
C ARG A 60 20.56 4.50 9.60
N GLU A 61 20.83 3.54 10.47
CA GLU A 61 21.21 2.18 10.07
C GLU A 61 20.09 1.47 9.30
N LYS A 62 18.83 1.61 9.72
CA LYS A 62 17.68 1.01 9.00
C LYS A 62 17.55 1.57 7.59
N ILE A 63 17.72 2.89 7.43
CA ILE A 63 17.66 3.57 6.13
C ILE A 63 18.82 3.11 5.23
N LEU A 64 20.05 3.01 5.78
CA LEU A 64 21.22 2.56 5.04
C LEU A 64 21.17 1.08 4.64
N LYS A 65 20.56 0.21 5.45
CA LYS A 65 20.38 -1.22 5.13
C LYS A 65 19.40 -1.48 3.98
N ARG A 66 18.61 -0.48 3.58
CA ARG A 66 17.70 -0.54 2.42
C ARG A 66 18.40 -0.21 1.10
N LYS A 67 19.63 0.31 1.15
CA LYS A 67 20.48 0.60 -0.02
C LYS A 67 21.33 -0.62 -0.38
#